data_AF-A0A534RE16-F1
#
_entry.id   AF-A0A534RE16-F1
#
_cell.length_a   1.000
_cell.length_b   1.000
_cell.length_c   1.000
_cell.angle_alpha   90.00
_cell.angle_beta   90.00
_cell.angle_gamma   90.00
#
_symmetry.space_group_name_H-M   'P 1'
#
loop_
_entity.id
_entity.type
_entity.pdbx_description
1 polymer ?
#
loop_
_entity_poly.entity_id
_entity_poly.type
_entity_poly.pdbx_seq_one_letter_code
_entity_poly.pdbx_strand_id
1 'polypeptide(L)'
;MIGSCTRKPCWVDTPGGFVFHNQSLQPSGVQSLKLVAGGDGSAREIFNGKGPSLALPDPGSLTGPIDVQLRRSGAVPCWGARFSAPFQRVGGGLLKDMSD
;
A
#
# COMPACT_ATOMS: atom_id res chain seq x y z
N MET A 1 -6.91 -18.72 -13.46
CA MET A 1 -7.87 -17.63 -13.18
C MET A 1 -7.19 -16.32 -13.53
N ILE A 2 -7.68 -15.65 -14.58
CA ILE A 2 -7.08 -14.42 -15.12
C ILE A 2 -8.20 -13.38 -15.16
N GLY A 3 -8.29 -12.56 -14.13
CA GLY A 3 -9.14 -11.37 -14.13
C GLY A 3 -8.30 -10.29 -13.48
N SER A 4 -7.91 -9.22 -14.17
CA SER A 4 -8.80 -8.05 -14.27
C SER A 4 -8.22 -6.92 -15.14
N CYS A 5 -7.28 -7.22 -16.04
CA CYS A 5 -6.63 -6.22 -16.88
C CYS A 5 -6.56 -6.65 -18.36
N THR A 6 -7.58 -7.38 -18.78
CA THR A 6 -7.70 -7.94 -20.13
C THR A 6 -8.24 -6.93 -21.14
N ARG A 7 -9.06 -5.97 -20.69
CA ARG A 7 -9.58 -4.88 -21.54
C ARG A 7 -8.71 -3.61 -21.49
N LYS A 8 -8.03 -3.38 -20.36
CA LYS A 8 -7.12 -2.25 -20.14
C LYS A 8 -5.94 -2.72 -19.29
N PRO A 9 -4.72 -2.24 -19.54
CA PRO A 9 -3.56 -2.53 -18.68
C PRO A 9 -3.85 -2.15 -17.23
N CYS A 10 -3.40 -2.98 -16.27
CA CYS A 10 -3.51 -2.61 -14.85
C CYS A 10 -2.66 -1.39 -14.53
N TRP A 11 -1.48 -1.36 -15.14
CA TRP A 11 -0.48 -0.32 -14.98
C TRP A 11 -0.62 0.69 -16.10
N VAL A 12 -0.65 1.97 -15.71
CA VAL A 12 -0.72 3.10 -16.62
C VAL A 12 0.31 4.12 -16.18
N ASP A 13 1.12 4.56 -17.14
CA ASP A 13 2.08 5.64 -16.95
C ASP A 13 1.34 6.99 -16.92
N THR A 14 1.78 7.87 -16.03
CA THR A 14 1.24 9.21 -15.90
C THR A 14 2.39 10.22 -15.88
N PRO A 15 2.14 11.50 -16.21
CA PRO A 15 3.13 12.54 -15.99
C PRO A 15 3.52 12.57 -14.50
N GLY A 16 4.76 12.17 -14.21
CA GLY A 16 5.31 12.13 -12.86
C GLY A 16 5.05 10.84 -12.06
N GLY A 17 4.61 9.74 -12.67
CA GLY A 17 4.51 8.47 -11.95
C GLY A 17 3.69 7.36 -12.60
N PHE A 18 3.16 6.46 -11.78
CA PHE A 18 2.48 5.24 -12.20
C PHE A 18 1.18 5.02 -11.42
N VAL A 19 0.18 4.48 -12.10
CA VAL A 19 -1.08 4.06 -11.47
C VAL A 19 -1.33 2.60 -11.77
N PHE A 20 -1.61 1.84 -10.73
CA PHE A 20 -2.12 0.48 -10.79
C PHE A 20 -3.59 0.45 -10.38
N HIS A 21 -4.41 -0.28 -11.13
CA HIS A 21 -5.78 -0.60 -10.71
C HIS A 21 -6.14 -2.05 -11.04
N ASN A 22 -6.76 -2.73 -10.07
CA ASN A 22 -7.24 -4.09 -10.19
C ASN A 22 -8.61 -4.23 -9.53
N GLN A 23 -9.66 -4.39 -10.33
CA GLN A 23 -11.02 -4.53 -9.83
C GLN A 23 -11.35 -5.93 -9.27
N SER A 24 -10.66 -6.99 -9.72
CA SER A 24 -10.91 -8.35 -9.22
C SER A 24 -10.33 -8.58 -7.83
N LEU A 25 -9.39 -7.73 -7.40
CA LEU A 25 -8.59 -7.91 -6.18
C LEU A 25 -7.79 -9.22 -6.18
N GLN A 26 -7.69 -9.93 -7.30
CA GLN A 26 -6.97 -11.18 -7.39
C GLN A 26 -5.57 -10.96 -7.99
N PRO A 27 -4.55 -11.71 -7.55
CA PRO A 27 -4.58 -12.68 -6.45
C PRO A 27 -4.34 -12.06 -5.06
N SER A 28 -3.90 -10.80 -4.99
CA SER A 28 -3.22 -10.22 -3.81
C SER A 28 -4.09 -9.33 -2.92
N GLY A 29 -5.35 -9.09 -3.25
CA GLY A 29 -6.24 -8.15 -2.54
C GLY A 29 -5.99 -6.67 -2.88
N VAL A 30 -4.94 -6.37 -3.64
CA VAL A 30 -4.57 -5.00 -4.03
C VAL A 30 -5.61 -4.45 -5.00
N GLN A 31 -6.21 -3.32 -4.63
CA GLN A 31 -7.21 -2.63 -5.44
C GLN A 31 -6.58 -1.52 -6.29
N SER A 32 -5.72 -0.71 -5.68
CA SER A 32 -4.98 0.34 -6.38
C SER A 32 -3.66 0.66 -5.71
N LEU A 33 -2.72 1.13 -6.51
CA LEU A 33 -1.47 1.72 -6.06
C LEU A 33 -1.18 2.94 -6.93
N LYS A 34 -0.89 4.07 -6.31
CA LYS A 34 -0.43 5.27 -6.99
C LYS A 34 0.97 5.62 -6.50
N LEU A 35 1.90 5.72 -7.44
CA LEU A 35 3.28 6.12 -7.20
C LEU A 35 3.47 7.49 -7.86
N VAL A 36 3.92 8.47 -7.08
CA VAL A 36 4.13 9.84 -7.57
C VAL A 36 5.52 10.30 -7.16
N ALA A 37 6.30 10.77 -8.14
CA ALA A 37 7.54 11.46 -7.89
C ALA A 37 7.27 12.89 -7.41
N GLY A 38 7.94 13.31 -6.34
CA GLY A 38 7.99 14.70 -5.91
C GLY A 38 9.15 15.46 -6.56
N GLY A 39 8.99 16.76 -6.77
CA GLY A 39 10.01 17.60 -7.43
C GLY A 39 11.27 17.86 -6.58
N ASP A 40 11.22 17.57 -5.29
CA ASP A 40 12.26 17.79 -4.28
C ASP A 40 12.98 16.51 -3.86
N GLY A 41 12.87 15.44 -4.67
CA GLY A 41 13.40 14.13 -4.32
C GLY A 41 12.51 13.33 -3.35
N SER A 42 11.35 13.87 -2.97
CA SER A 42 10.33 13.11 -2.25
C SER A 42 9.59 12.12 -3.16
N ALA A 43 8.89 11.17 -2.55
CA ALA A 43 7.97 10.28 -3.25
C ALA A 43 6.70 10.14 -2.43
N ARG A 44 5.56 9.97 -3.12
CA ARG A 44 4.28 9.67 -2.50
C ARG A 44 3.75 8.34 -3.01
N GLU A 45 3.40 7.48 -2.07
CA GLU A 45 2.75 6.20 -2.33
C GLU A 45 1.34 6.23 -1.73
N ILE A 46 0.35 5.80 -2.52
CA ILE A 46 -1.02 5.62 -2.05
C ILE A 46 -1.45 4.21 -2.40
N PHE A 47 -1.55 3.36 -1.38
CA PHE A 47 -1.97 1.97 -1.51
C PHE A 47 -3.40 1.80 -1.02
N ASN A 48 -4.24 1.12 -1.80
CA ASN A 48 -5.55 0.66 -1.36
C ASN A 48 -5.70 -0.82 -1.64
N GLY A 49 -6.19 -1.54 -0.65
CA GLY A 49 -6.39 -2.96 -0.71
C GLY A 49 -7.50 -3.38 0.24
N LYS A 50 -8.17 -4.48 -0.10
CA LYS A 50 -9.18 -5.08 0.79
C LYS A 50 -9.36 -6.57 0.55
N GLY A 51 -10.09 -7.19 1.47
CA GLY A 51 -10.55 -8.57 1.35
C GLY A 51 -9.53 -9.61 1.83
N PRO A 52 -9.90 -10.89 1.76
CA PRO A 52 -9.17 -11.97 2.42
C PRO A 52 -7.76 -12.20 1.85
N SER A 53 -7.53 -11.86 0.57
CA SER A 53 -6.23 -11.99 -0.08
C SER A 53 -5.14 -11.08 0.49
N LEU A 54 -5.50 -10.05 1.27
CA LEU A 54 -4.52 -9.16 1.90
C LEU A 54 -3.98 -9.65 3.24
N ALA A 55 -4.56 -10.71 3.81
CA ALA A 55 -4.10 -11.37 5.04
C ALA A 55 -3.58 -10.39 6.12
N LEU A 56 -4.28 -9.27 6.33
CA LEU A 56 -3.89 -8.27 7.32
C LEU A 56 -4.29 -8.75 8.72
N PRO A 57 -3.44 -8.56 9.74
CA PRO A 57 -3.86 -8.76 11.12
C PRO A 57 -4.97 -7.77 11.48
N ASP A 58 -5.75 -8.07 12.52
CA ASP A 58 -6.69 -7.09 13.08
C ASP A 58 -5.91 -5.82 13.47
N PRO A 59 -6.20 -4.65 12.88
CA PRO A 59 -5.51 -3.41 13.22
C PRO A 59 -5.58 -3.06 14.71
N GLY A 60 -6.65 -3.47 15.41
CA GLY A 60 -6.79 -3.25 16.85
C GLY A 60 -5.83 -4.07 17.71
N SER A 61 -5.25 -5.15 17.16
CA SER A 61 -4.27 -6.00 17.84
C SER A 61 -2.83 -5.54 17.68
N LEU A 62 -2.58 -4.58 16.78
CA LEU A 62 -1.24 -4.10 16.50
C LEU A 62 -0.72 -3.28 17.67
N THR A 63 0.45 -3.67 18.16
CA THR A 63 1.21 -2.92 19.17
C THR A 63 2.46 -2.37 18.49
N GLY A 64 2.75 -1.09 18.74
CA GLY A 64 3.85 -0.40 18.06
C GLY A 64 5.23 -0.81 18.58
N PRO A 65 6.28 -0.49 17.82
CA PRO A 65 6.26 0.24 16.54
C PRO A 65 5.92 -0.64 15.33
N ILE A 66 5.31 -0.05 14.30
CA ILE A 66 4.93 -0.73 13.05
C ILE A 66 5.77 -0.17 11.90
N ASP A 67 6.29 -1.05 11.06
CA ASP A 67 6.95 -0.69 9.81
C ASP A 67 6.03 -1.03 8.62
N VAL A 68 5.70 -0.02 7.82
CA VAL A 68 4.96 -0.19 6.55
C VAL A 68 5.96 -0.07 5.41
N GLN A 69 6.13 -1.13 4.62
CA GLN A 69 7.17 -1.18 3.59
C GLN A 69 6.64 -1.65 2.24
N LEU A 70 6.99 -0.93 1.18
CA LEU A 70 6.91 -1.39 -0.20
C LEU A 70 8.21 -2.13 -0.54
N ARG A 71 8.10 -3.45 -0.66
CA ARG A 71 9.23 -4.34 -0.91
C ARG A 71 9.31 -4.69 -2.39
N ARG A 72 10.44 -4.36 -3.03
CA ARG A 72 10.77 -4.90 -4.35
C ARG A 72 11.33 -6.31 -4.19
N SER A 73 10.82 -7.28 -4.95
CA SER A 73 11.43 -8.60 -4.99
C SER A 73 12.83 -8.53 -5.60
N GLY A 74 13.84 -9.02 -4.88
CA GLY A 74 15.20 -9.19 -5.40
C GLY A 74 16.15 -7.98 -5.32
N ALA A 75 15.79 -6.88 -4.64
CA ALA A 75 16.71 -5.77 -4.43
C ALA A 75 16.48 -5.03 -3.10
N VAL A 76 17.56 -4.44 -2.58
CA VAL A 76 17.55 -3.34 -1.60
C VAL A 76 17.76 -2.01 -2.36
N PRO A 77 17.09 -0.90 -1.99
CA PRO A 77 16.33 -0.67 -0.77
C PRO A 77 14.81 -0.97 -0.89
N CYS A 78 14.16 -1.16 0.26
CA CYS A 78 12.69 -1.13 0.39
C CYS A 78 12.28 0.30 0.78
N TRP A 79 11.24 0.83 0.14
CA TRP A 79 10.62 2.07 0.61
C TRP A 79 9.72 1.75 1.80
N GLY A 80 9.62 2.66 2.76
CA GLY A 80 8.75 2.43 3.90
C GLY A 80 8.72 3.59 4.88
N ALA A 81 7.84 3.46 5.84
CA ALA A 81 7.63 4.41 6.92
C ALA A 81 7.47 3.66 8.24
N ARG A 82 7.95 4.26 9.31
CA ARG A 82 7.81 3.76 10.68
C ARG A 82 6.74 4.57 11.42
N PHE A 83 5.98 3.87 12.25
CA PHE A 83 4.93 4.46 13.08
C PHE A 83 5.19 4.02 14.53
N SER A 84 5.64 4.95 15.36
CA SER A 84 5.88 4.70 16.77
C SER A 84 4.59 4.80 17.60
N ALA A 85 4.49 3.99 18.67
CA ALA A 85 3.40 4.13 19.63
C ALA A 85 3.63 5.35 20.56
N PRO A 86 2.56 5.98 21.10
CA PRO A 86 1.15 5.62 20.94
C PRO A 86 0.56 6.12 19.62
N PHE A 87 -0.23 5.27 18.95
CA PHE A 87 -0.92 5.64 17.71
C PHE A 87 -2.01 6.68 17.95
N GLN A 88 -2.21 7.59 17.00
CA GLN A 88 -3.31 8.58 17.07
C GLN A 88 -4.70 7.94 17.27
N ARG A 89 -4.94 6.78 16.66
CA ARG A 89 -6.16 6.00 16.87
C ARG A 89 -5.92 4.51 16.63
N VAL A 90 -6.33 3.67 17.58
CA VAL A 90 -6.32 2.22 17.46
C VAL A 90 -7.60 1.62 18.05
N GLY A 91 -8.22 0.67 17.35
CA GLY A 91 -9.42 -0.06 17.79
C GLY A 91 -10.56 -0.06 16.76
N GLY A 92 -11.52 -0.97 16.93
CA GLY A 92 -12.67 -1.10 16.02
C GLY A 92 -12.27 -1.44 14.57
N GLY A 93 -11.20 -2.22 14.39
CA GLY A 93 -10.66 -2.57 13.06
C GLY A 93 -9.95 -1.40 12.35
N LEU A 94 -9.57 -0.34 13.07
CA LEU A 94 -8.86 0.81 12.53
C LEU A 94 -7.57 1.06 13.32
N LEU A 95 -6.48 1.27 12.59
CA LEU A 95 -5.28 1.93 13.07
C LEU A 95 -5.02 3.13 12.16
N LYS A 96 -4.88 4.33 12.76
CA LYS A 96 -4.55 5.56 12.04
C LYS A 96 -3.43 6.26 12.80
N ASP A 97 -2.40 6.66 12.06
CA ASP A 97 -1.31 7.45 12.59
C ASP A 97 -0.55 8.22 11.50
N MET A 98 0.33 9.13 11.91
CA MET A 98 1.34 9.77 11.07
C MET A 98 2.67 9.04 11.26
N SER A 99 3.45 8.87 10.20
CA SER A 99 4.78 8.28 10.32
C SER A 99 5.72 9.21 11.08
N ASP A 100 6.74 8.62 11.71
CA ASP A 100 7.83 9.31 12.40
C ASP A 100 8.60 10.27 11.48
#